data_AF-A0A8I0A874-F1
#
_entry.id   AF-A0A8I0A874-F1
#
_cell.length_a   1.000
_cell.length_b   1.000
_cell.length_c   1.000
_cell.angle_alpha   90.00
_cell.angle_beta   90.00
_cell.angle_gamma   90.00
#
_symmetry.space_group_name_H-M   'P 1'
#
loop_
_entity.id
_entity.type
_entity.pdbx_description
1 polymer ?
#
loop_
_entity_poly.entity_id
_entity_poly.type
_entity_poly.pdbx_seq_one_letter_code
_entity_poly.pdbx_strand_id
1 'polypeptide(L)'
;MENSSCKKNFFEVFLEERIIPDPDILLGKALKYLKNTGRKVSLIGFDETSAPIVNIDEESYIFDKYFGIWEHARFTKTNKEATDSTASERKIKIESYL
;
A
#
# COMPACT_ATOMS: atom_id res chain seq x y z
N MET A 1 33.86 9.24 7.71
CA MET A 1 32.48 9.71 7.59
C MET A 1 31.68 8.59 6.97
N GLU A 2 30.86 7.92 7.77
CA GLU A 2 29.97 6.86 7.30
C GLU A 2 28.93 7.48 6.37
N ASN A 3 29.02 7.16 5.07
CA ASN A 3 27.93 7.41 4.14
C ASN A 3 26.81 6.41 4.44
N SER A 4 25.98 6.69 5.45
CA SER A 4 24.70 6.01 5.60
C SER A 4 23.79 6.53 4.48
N SER A 5 23.91 5.92 3.29
CA SER A 5 22.80 5.94 2.33
C SER A 5 21.67 5.18 3.02
N CYS A 6 20.87 5.89 3.82
CA CYS A 6 19.66 5.36 4.39
C CYS A 6 18.75 5.09 3.20
N LYS A 7 18.81 3.87 2.64
CA LYS A 7 17.86 3.42 1.61
C LYS A 7 16.50 3.69 2.22
N LYS A 8 15.74 4.60 1.61
CA LYS A 8 14.37 4.85 2.05
C LYS A 8 13.65 3.52 1.95
N ASN A 9 13.29 2.95 3.09
CA ASN A 9 12.53 1.70 3.17
C ASN A 9 11.06 1.92 2.78
N PHE A 10 10.76 2.98 2.03
CA PHE A 10 9.41 3.31 1.59
C PHE A 10 9.44 4.00 0.23
N PHE A 11 8.31 3.94 -0.46
CA PHE A 11 8.04 4.77 -1.63
C PHE A 11 6.61 5.30 -1.57
N GLU A 12 6.32 6.30 -2.39
CA GLU A 12 5.04 7.00 -2.40
C GLU A 12 4.43 6.95 -3.80
N VAL A 13 3.11 6.82 -3.86
CA VAL A 13 2.31 6.86 -5.08
C VAL A 13 1.35 8.03 -5.00
N PHE A 14 1.50 8.94 -5.96
CA PHE A 14 0.64 10.10 -6.14
C PHE A 14 -0.33 9.81 -7.28
N LEU A 15 -1.62 9.89 -6.99
CA LEU A 15 -2.67 9.74 -7.98
C LEU A 15 -3.10 11.12 -8.51
N GLU A 16 -3.72 11.14 -9.69
CA GLU A 16 -4.24 12.38 -10.29
C GLU A 16 -5.33 13.04 -9.43
N GLU A 17 -6.16 12.22 -8.78
CA GLU A 17 -7.18 12.67 -7.85
C GLU A 17 -6.54 13.08 -6.51
N ARG A 18 -6.71 14.36 -6.15
CA ARG A 18 -6.00 14.96 -5.01
C ARG A 18 -6.56 14.59 -3.63
N ILE A 19 -7.82 14.14 -3.58
CA ILE A 19 -8.53 13.85 -2.34
C ILE A 19 -9.32 12.55 -2.54
N ILE A 20 -8.89 11.47 -1.90
CA ILE A 20 -9.53 10.17 -1.82
C ILE A 20 -9.70 9.83 -0.34
N PRO A 21 -10.80 10.27 0.30
CA PRO A 21 -10.97 10.21 1.76
C PRO A 21 -10.81 8.80 2.33
N ASP A 22 -11.30 7.82 1.58
CA ASP A 22 -11.34 6.42 1.97
C ASP A 22 -9.97 5.73 1.73
N PRO A 23 -9.29 5.23 2.78
CA PRO A 23 -7.96 4.66 2.66
C PRO A 23 -7.93 3.37 1.83
N ASP A 24 -9.01 2.58 1.84
CA ASP A 24 -9.08 1.33 1.07
C ASP A 24 -9.28 1.63 -0.42
N ILE A 25 -10.03 2.69 -0.76
CA ILE A 25 -10.14 3.17 -2.15
C ILE A 25 -8.80 3.72 -2.63
N LEU A 26 -8.11 4.51 -1.80
CA LEU A 26 -6.78 5.05 -2.13
C LEU A 26 -5.78 3.91 -2.38
N LEU A 27 -5.76 2.90 -1.51
CA LEU A 27 -4.92 1.72 -1.69
C LEU A 27 -5.26 0.97 -2.98
N GLY A 28 -6.54 0.65 -3.22
CA GLY A 28 -6.96 -0.08 -4.43
C GLY A 28 -6.56 0.65 -5.71
N LYS A 29 -6.79 1.97 -5.79
CA LYS A 29 -6.36 2.80 -6.93
C LYS A 29 -4.84 2.87 -7.08
N ALA A 30 -4.09 2.98 -5.98
CA ALA A 30 -2.62 2.99 -6.01
C ALA A 30 -2.05 1.66 -6.51
N LEU A 31 -2.59 0.53 -6.06
CA LEU A 31 -2.17 -0.79 -6.56
C LEU A 31 -2.53 -0.97 -8.04
N LYS A 32 -3.72 -0.54 -8.46
CA LYS A 32 -4.11 -0.54 -9.88
C LYS A 32 -3.14 0.28 -10.74
N TYR A 33 -2.75 1.46 -10.26
CA TYR A 33 -1.75 2.30 -10.93
C TYR A 33 -0.40 1.57 -11.07
N LEU A 34 0.09 0.95 -10.00
CA LEU A 34 1.34 0.17 -10.02
C LEU A 34 1.24 -1.02 -10.98
N LYS A 35 0.13 -1.75 -10.97
CA LYS A 35 -0.14 -2.85 -11.91
C LYS A 35 -0.09 -2.36 -13.36
N ASN A 36 -0.74 -1.24 -13.65
CA ASN A 36 -0.76 -0.63 -14.99
C ASN A 36 0.61 -0.13 -15.45
N THR A 37 1.54 0.16 -14.52
CA THR A 37 2.93 0.50 -14.83
C THR A 37 3.85 -0.74 -14.94
N GLY A 38 3.29 -1.95 -14.89
CA GLY A 38 4.00 -3.21 -15.11
C GLY A 38 4.53 -3.88 -13.83
N ARG A 39 4.20 -3.35 -12.65
CA ARG A 39 4.58 -3.96 -11.36
C ARG A 39 3.70 -5.17 -11.07
N LYS A 40 4.25 -6.22 -10.46
CA LYS A 40 3.44 -7.33 -9.93
C LYS A 40 2.91 -6.92 -8.57
N VAL A 41 1.59 -6.90 -8.40
CA VAL A 41 0.96 -6.48 -7.13
C VAL A 41 -0.10 -7.47 -6.67
N SER A 42 -0.20 -7.67 -5.36
CA SER A 42 -1.32 -8.37 -4.73
C SER A 42 -1.55 -7.87 -3.30
N LEU A 43 -2.80 -7.97 -2.83
CA LEU A 43 -3.10 -7.81 -1.41
C LEU A 43 -2.86 -9.15 -0.72
N ILE A 44 -1.94 -9.18 0.25
CA ILE A 44 -1.65 -10.40 1.03
C ILE A 44 -2.73 -10.55 2.11
N GLY A 45 -3.02 -9.47 2.83
CA GLY A 45 -3.99 -9.46 3.92
C GLY A 45 -3.81 -8.25 4.82
N PHE A 46 -4.03 -8.43 6.11
CA PHE A 46 -3.92 -7.37 7.10
C PHE A 46 -3.12 -7.84 8.31
N ASP A 47 -2.34 -6.95 8.90
CA ASP A 47 -1.60 -7.26 10.13
C ASP A 47 -2.53 -7.26 11.36
N GLU A 48 -1.96 -7.54 12.54
CA GLU A 48 -2.68 -7.53 13.83
C GLU A 48 -3.37 -6.20 14.17
N THR A 49 -2.94 -5.09 13.54
CA THR A 49 -3.51 -3.75 13.70
C THR A 49 -4.52 -3.39 12.61
N SER A 50 -4.90 -4.36 11.77
CA SER A 50 -5.75 -4.16 10.59
C SER A 50 -5.12 -3.28 9.51
N ALA A 51 -3.80 -3.10 9.53
CA ALA A 51 -3.08 -2.37 8.48
C ALA A 51 -2.88 -3.28 7.24
N PRO A 52 -3.12 -2.79 6.02
CA PRO A 52 -3.00 -3.63 4.82
C PRO A 52 -1.55 -4.02 4.55
N ILE A 53 -1.33 -5.31 4.29
CA ILE A 53 -0.05 -5.84 3.80
C ILE A 53 -0.21 -6.24 2.34
N VAL A 54 0.66 -5.69 1.49
CA VAL A 54 0.65 -5.93 0.04
C VAL A 54 1.98 -6.49 -0.42
N ASN A 55 1.95 -7.33 -1.46
CA ASN A 55 3.13 -7.73 -2.20
C ASN A 55 3.29 -6.82 -3.41
N ILE A 56 4.49 -6.28 -3.62
CA ILE A 56 4.85 -5.48 -4.79
C ILE A 56 6.24 -5.95 -5.25
N ASP A 57 6.29 -6.59 -6.41
CA ASP A 57 7.49 -7.23 -6.97
C ASP A 57 8.23 -8.12 -5.97
N GLU A 58 7.52 -9.08 -5.38
CA GLU A 58 8.06 -10.09 -4.47
C GLU A 58 8.52 -9.52 -3.11
N GLU A 59 8.34 -8.23 -2.87
CA GLU A 59 8.58 -7.58 -1.58
C GLU A 59 7.27 -7.22 -0.86
N SER A 60 7.28 -7.32 0.46
CA SER A 60 6.12 -7.00 1.31
C SER A 60 6.18 -5.56 1.81
N TYR A 61 5.03 -4.88 1.74
CA TYR A 61 4.86 -3.50 2.16
C TYR A 61 3.62 -3.35 3.04
N ILE A 62 3.72 -2.49 4.06
CA ILE A 62 2.56 -1.94 4.78
C ILE A 62 2.12 -0.65 4.09
N PHE A 63 0.81 -0.45 3.98
CA PHE A 63 0.22 0.76 3.42
C PHE A 63 -0.17 1.76 4.51
N ASP A 64 0.19 3.02 4.28
CA ASP A 64 -0.29 4.16 5.05
C ASP A 64 -0.86 5.22 4.10
N LYS A 65 -2.05 5.73 4.43
CA LYS A 65 -2.56 6.96 3.82
C LYS A 65 -1.87 8.14 4.49
N TYR A 66 -1.14 8.94 3.70
CA TYR A 66 -0.55 10.18 4.18
C TYR A 66 -1.33 11.39 3.69
N PHE A 67 -1.47 12.37 4.58
CA PHE A 67 -2.08 13.66 4.30
C PHE A 67 -1.00 14.74 4.41
N GLY A 68 -0.67 15.36 3.28
CA GLY A 68 0.13 16.58 3.20
C GLY A 68 -0.68 17.68 2.52
N ILE A 69 -0.07 18.39 1.57
CA ILE A 69 -0.85 19.24 0.65
C ILE A 69 -1.78 18.36 -0.19
N TRP A 70 -1.33 17.15 -0.57
CA TRP A 70 -2.07 16.17 -1.40
C TRP A 70 -2.15 14.82 -0.67
N GLU A 71 -3.26 14.11 -0.83
CA GLU A 71 -3.39 12.74 -0.34
C GLU A 71 -2.58 11.78 -1.22
N HIS A 72 -1.83 10.89 -0.60
CA HIS A 72 -1.00 9.92 -1.31
C HIS A 72 -0.84 8.62 -0.52
N ALA A 73 -0.53 7.56 -1.26
CA ALA A 73 -0.27 6.25 -0.71
C ALA A 73 1.22 6.11 -0.40
N ARG A 74 1.57 5.80 0.85
CA ARG A 74 2.93 5.42 1.22
C ARG A 74 2.99 3.91 1.44
N PHE A 75 4.00 3.28 0.85
CA PHE A 75 4.29 1.86 1.00
C PHE A 75 5.62 1.72 1.73
N THR A 76 5.60 1.23 2.96
CA THR A 76 6.81 1.01 3.77
C THR A 76 7.13 -0.47 3.81
N LYS A 77 8.35 -0.85 3.45
CA LYS A 77 8.81 -2.24 3.43
C LYS A 77 8.66 -2.84 4.82
N THR A 78 8.09 -4.05 4.87
CA THR A 78 7.74 -4.71 6.13
C THR A 78 8.09 -6.19 6.08
N ASN A 79 8.36 -6.76 7.25
CA ASN A 79 8.46 -8.20 7.49
C ASN A 79 7.30 -8.71 8.37
N LYS A 80 6.28 -7.88 8.61
CA LYS A 80 5.06 -8.29 9.31
C LYS A 80 4.34 -9.38 8.53
N GLU A 81 3.77 -10.32 9.25
CA GLU A 81 2.93 -11.37 8.69
C GLU A 81 1.49 -10.89 8.55
N ALA A 82 0.83 -11.31 7.47
CA ALA A 82 -0.60 -11.08 7.32
C ALA A 82 -1.35 -12.13 8.15
N THR A 83 -2.39 -11.69 8.83
CA THR A 83 -3.33 -12.58 9.52
C THR A 83 -4.53 -12.85 8.62
N ASP A 84 -5.09 -14.06 8.69
CA ASP A 84 -6.32 -14.45 7.98
C ASP A 84 -7.60 -13.86 8.62
N SER A 85 -7.44 -12.93 9.58
CA SER A 85 -8.51 -12.48 10.46
C SER A 85 -9.20 -11.21 9.92
N THR A 86 -10.46 -11.36 9.51
CA THR A 86 -11.55 -10.37 9.67
C THR A 86 -11.44 -9.00 8.97
N ALA A 87 -11.22 -8.98 7.66
CA ALA A 87 -11.48 -7.78 6.86
C ALA A 87 -12.02 -8.13 5.46
N SER A 88 -12.97 -9.07 5.38
CA SER A 88 -13.52 -9.58 4.12
C SER A 88 -14.06 -8.46 3.22
N GLU A 89 -14.82 -7.52 3.78
CA GLU A 89 -15.39 -6.40 3.01
C GLU A 89 -14.31 -5.44 2.50
N ARG A 90 -13.31 -5.11 3.33
CA ARG A 90 -12.18 -4.25 2.92
C ARG A 90 -11.35 -4.93 1.84
N LYS A 91 -11.08 -6.23 2.01
CA LYS A 91 -10.38 -7.05 1.01
C LYS A 91 -11.11 -7.03 -0.33
N ILE A 92 -12.40 -7.38 -0.34
CA ILE A 92 -13.25 -7.34 -1.54
C ILE A 92 -13.22 -5.94 -2.19
N LYS A 93 -13.33 -4.89 -1.38
CA LYS A 93 -13.31 -3.52 -1.86
C LYS A 93 -11.98 -3.14 -2.50
N ILE A 94 -10.84 -3.46 -1.89
CA ILE A 94 -9.50 -3.19 -2.44
C ILE A 94 -9.29 -4.01 -3.72
N GLU A 95 -9.61 -5.30 -3.68
CA GLU A 95 -9.44 -6.22 -4.81
C GLU A 95 -10.34 -5.86 -6.00
N SER A 96 -11.47 -5.17 -5.80
CA SER A 96 -12.32 -4.69 -6.88
C SER A 96 -11.62 -3.70 -7.84
N TYR A 97 -10.47 -3.15 -7.46
CA TYR A 97 -9.65 -2.28 -8.30
C TYR A 97 -8.52 -3.01 -9.05
N LEU A 98 -8.15 -4.22 -8.64
CA LEU A 98 -7.01 -4.99 -9.16
C LEU A 98 -7.36 -5.73 -10.44
#